data_AF-A0A2K3US37-F1
#
_entry.id   AF-A0A2K3US37-F1
#
_cell.length_a   1.000
_cell.length_b   1.000
_cell.length_c   1.000
_cell.angle_alpha   90.00
_cell.angle_beta   90.00
_cell.angle_gamma   90.00
#
_symmetry.space_group_name_H-M   'P 1'
#
loop_
_entity.id
_entity.type
_entity.pdbx_description
1 polymer ?
#
loop_
_entity_poly.entity_id
_entity_poly.type
_entity_poly.pdbx_seq_one_letter_code
_entity_poly.pdbx_strand_id
1 'polypeptide(L)'
;MPAPSPGFFSAERRVIRTWTPEELAHHFTLSAGERVFLGHKGAAATLHLAALLKTFQVGGEFLDRPQAVPAAVIDVLSQQLGLSPALWAEVDWSTRTARRYRDEVAHFCGFRAFRAPDGAALIAHLTPLVADLNPDSESLRQRGRDFLRGQRLVPPTAQRFSRCLRAAVGAQEEHWMQSIQRRLSPQPVRP
;
A
#
# COMPACT_ATOMS: atom_id res chain seq x y z
N MET A 1 6.89 21.16 10.86
CA MET A 1 6.42 19.77 11.04
C MET A 1 7.44 18.85 10.41
N PRO A 2 8.08 17.90 11.12
CA PRO A 2 9.00 16.98 10.47
C PRO A 2 8.19 16.00 9.62
N ALA A 3 8.57 15.86 8.35
CA ALA A 3 8.07 14.79 7.50
C ALA A 3 8.45 13.43 8.11
N PRO A 4 7.60 12.40 8.02
CA PRO A 4 7.97 11.07 8.48
C PRO A 4 9.20 10.59 7.72
N SER A 5 10.21 10.10 8.46
CA SER A 5 11.49 9.63 7.96
C SER A 5 11.33 8.60 6.84
N PRO A 6 12.09 8.70 5.73
CA PRO A 6 12.05 7.74 4.64
C PRO A 6 12.98 6.56 4.98
N GLY A 7 12.44 5.48 5.54
CA GLY A 7 13.25 4.29 5.80
C GLY A 7 12.42 3.06 6.13
N PHE A 8 12.46 2.07 5.23
CA PHE A 8 12.20 0.64 5.44
C PHE A 8 10.75 0.20 5.72
N PHE A 9 9.93 -0.07 4.68
CA PHE A 9 8.54 -0.49 4.92
C PHE A 9 7.94 -1.51 3.92
N SER A 10 8.66 -2.54 3.44
CA SER A 10 7.99 -3.58 2.60
C SER A 10 8.08 -5.02 3.08
N ALA A 11 9.03 -5.36 3.96
CA ALA A 11 9.11 -6.69 4.55
C ALA A 11 8.08 -6.92 5.69
N GLU A 12 7.52 -5.85 6.27
CA GLU A 12 6.84 -5.90 7.59
C GLU A 12 5.39 -6.41 7.57
N ARG A 13 4.71 -6.48 6.40
CA ARG A 13 3.30 -6.93 6.34
C ARG A 13 3.10 -8.38 6.76
N ARG A 14 4.09 -9.25 6.53
CA ARG A 14 4.04 -10.66 6.99
C ARG A 14 4.31 -10.78 8.50
N VAL A 15 4.78 -9.69 9.13
CA VAL A 15 5.43 -9.73 10.43
C VAL A 15 4.58 -9.10 11.54
N ILE A 16 3.58 -8.25 11.25
CA ILE A 16 2.68 -7.71 12.30
C ILE A 16 1.99 -8.84 13.10
N ARG A 17 1.75 -10.01 12.49
CA ARG A 17 1.20 -11.19 13.18
C ARG A 17 2.22 -11.94 14.06
N THR A 18 3.51 -11.75 13.80
CA THR A 18 4.62 -12.37 14.51
C THR A 18 5.37 -11.39 15.41
N TRP A 19 4.96 -10.12 15.45
CA TRP A 19 5.55 -9.10 16.30
C TRP A 19 5.24 -9.37 17.76
N THR A 20 6.26 -9.17 18.58
CA THR A 20 6.16 -9.17 20.03
C THR A 20 5.30 -8.00 20.50
N PRO A 21 4.73 -8.06 21.72
CA PRO A 21 3.99 -6.94 22.30
C PRO A 21 4.82 -5.64 22.36
N GLU A 22 6.13 -5.73 22.54
CA GLU A 22 7.05 -4.59 22.58
C GLU A 22 7.26 -3.95 21.21
N GLU A 23 7.45 -4.74 20.16
CA GLU A 23 7.50 -4.25 18.78
C GLU A 23 6.18 -3.59 18.39
N LEU A 24 5.05 -4.20 18.77
CA LEU A 24 3.73 -3.60 18.59
C LEU A 24 3.63 -2.26 19.32
N ALA A 25 4.02 -2.18 20.60
CA ALA A 25 3.99 -0.93 21.34
C ALA A 25 4.84 0.18 20.67
N HIS A 26 6.02 -0.18 20.14
CA HIS A 26 6.89 0.77 19.45
C HIS A 26 6.26 1.31 18.16
N HIS A 27 5.79 0.43 17.28
CA HIS A 27 5.24 0.83 15.97
C HIS A 27 3.81 1.39 16.06
N PHE A 28 3.03 0.99 17.08
CA PHE A 28 1.64 1.37 17.26
C PHE A 28 1.41 2.48 18.30
N THR A 29 2.44 3.24 18.66
CA THR A 29 2.28 4.45 19.49
C THR A 29 1.60 5.59 18.70
N LEU A 30 0.58 6.21 19.31
CA LEU A 30 -0.14 7.37 18.79
C LEU A 30 0.50 8.69 19.21
N SER A 31 1.01 9.44 18.24
CA SER A 31 1.53 10.79 18.39
C SER A 31 0.42 11.83 18.67
N ALA A 32 0.83 13.03 19.10
CA ALA A 32 -0.11 14.12 19.36
C ALA A 32 -0.94 14.52 18.12
N GLY A 33 -0.32 14.56 16.93
CA GLY A 33 -1.03 14.90 15.68
C GLY A 33 -2.08 13.84 15.31
N GLU A 34 -1.78 12.57 15.53
CA GLU A 34 -2.72 11.47 15.29
C GLU A 34 -3.88 11.51 16.30
N ARG A 35 -3.61 11.84 17.56
CA ARG A 35 -4.67 12.03 18.57
C ARG A 35 -5.62 13.17 18.20
N VAL A 36 -5.12 14.28 17.66
CA VAL A 36 -5.96 15.38 17.15
C VAL A 36 -6.82 14.91 15.98
N PHE A 37 -6.26 14.18 15.02
CA PHE A 37 -7.01 13.60 13.89
C PHE A 37 -8.13 12.65 14.36
N LEU A 38 -7.88 11.88 15.41
CA LEU A 38 -8.83 10.91 15.96
C LEU A 38 -9.90 11.55 16.87
N GLY A 39 -9.60 12.67 17.54
CA GLY A 39 -10.39 13.21 18.65
C GLY A 39 -11.80 13.71 18.33
N HIS A 40 -12.15 13.88 17.05
CA HIS A 40 -13.46 14.40 16.64
C HIS A 40 -14.53 13.33 16.40
N LYS A 41 -14.32 12.10 16.88
CA LYS A 41 -15.09 10.92 16.46
C LYS A 41 -15.60 10.14 17.67
N GLY A 42 -16.69 9.37 17.47
CA GLY A 42 -17.21 8.48 18.49
C GLY A 42 -16.22 7.37 18.84
N ALA A 43 -16.29 6.85 20.07
CA ALA A 43 -15.30 5.90 20.62
C ALA A 43 -14.98 4.71 19.68
N ALA A 44 -16.01 4.04 19.16
CA ALA A 44 -15.83 2.91 18.25
C ALA A 44 -15.15 3.32 16.92
N ALA A 45 -15.52 4.49 16.37
CA ALA A 45 -14.89 5.04 15.16
C ALA A 45 -13.41 5.40 15.39
N THR A 46 -13.11 5.97 16.56
CA THR A 46 -11.75 6.34 16.97
C THR A 46 -10.83 5.13 17.02
N LEU A 47 -11.26 4.03 17.63
CA LEU A 47 -10.48 2.79 17.68
C LEU A 47 -10.24 2.21 16.28
N HIS A 48 -11.27 2.22 15.41
CA HIS A 48 -11.17 1.74 14.03
C HIS A 48 -10.18 2.55 13.18
N LEU A 49 -10.27 3.87 13.26
CA LEU A 49 -9.39 4.75 12.52
C LEU A 49 -7.95 4.69 13.04
N ALA A 50 -7.75 4.54 14.35
CA ALA A 50 -6.42 4.34 14.90
C ALA A 50 -5.76 3.07 14.35
N ALA A 51 -6.49 1.94 14.34
CA ALA A 51 -5.97 0.69 13.79
C ALA A 51 -5.69 0.80 12.29
N LEU A 52 -6.61 1.37 11.51
CA LEU A 52 -6.41 1.60 10.08
C LEU A 52 -5.20 2.50 9.81
N LEU A 53 -5.05 3.57 10.58
CA LEU A 53 -3.96 4.52 10.46
C LEU A 53 -2.61 3.84 10.67
N LYS A 54 -2.45 3.16 11.80
CA LYS A 54 -1.16 2.53 12.14
C LYS A 54 -0.83 1.37 11.22
N THR A 55 -1.81 0.54 10.86
CA THR A 55 -1.58 -0.54 9.89
C THR A 55 -1.25 -0.01 8.50
N PHE A 56 -1.85 1.11 8.08
CA PHE A 56 -1.51 1.75 6.81
C PHE A 56 -0.12 2.40 6.83
N GLN A 57 0.29 3.02 7.93
CA GLN A 57 1.64 3.59 8.07
C GLN A 57 2.73 2.52 7.96
N VAL A 58 2.55 1.37 8.61
CA VAL A 58 3.48 0.23 8.53
C VAL A 58 3.43 -0.40 7.13
N GLY A 59 2.23 -0.73 6.65
CA GLY A 59 2.06 -1.56 5.46
C GLY A 59 2.01 -0.84 4.13
N GLY A 60 1.77 0.48 4.11
CA GLY A 60 1.56 1.31 2.90
C GLY A 60 0.33 0.93 2.08
N GLU A 61 -0.46 -0.04 2.54
CA GLU A 61 -1.68 -0.52 1.89
C GLU A 61 -2.75 -0.75 2.94
N PHE A 62 -4.01 -0.58 2.57
CA PHE A 62 -5.12 -0.90 3.47
C PHE A 62 -5.35 -2.41 3.51
N LEU A 63 -5.67 -2.92 4.70
CA LEU A 63 -6.12 -4.29 4.86
C LEU A 63 -7.49 -4.47 4.19
N ASP A 64 -7.66 -5.59 3.49
CA ASP A 64 -8.91 -5.90 2.80
C ASP A 64 -10.07 -6.08 3.77
N ARG A 65 -9.80 -6.65 4.95
CA ARG A 65 -10.79 -6.97 5.99
C ARG A 65 -10.31 -6.50 7.36
N PRO A 66 -11.20 -5.99 8.23
CA PRO A 66 -10.82 -5.55 9.58
C PRO A 66 -10.32 -6.71 10.45
N GLN A 67 -10.77 -7.95 10.22
CA GLN A 67 -10.27 -9.15 10.91
C GLN A 67 -8.81 -9.49 10.59
N ALA A 68 -8.20 -8.82 9.60
CA ALA A 68 -6.77 -8.95 9.35
C ALA A 68 -5.91 -8.20 10.38
N VAL A 69 -6.49 -7.27 11.14
CA VAL A 69 -5.82 -6.58 12.26
C VAL A 69 -5.67 -7.55 13.43
N PRO A 70 -4.45 -7.80 13.93
CA PRO A 70 -4.25 -8.65 15.10
C PRO A 70 -4.91 -8.09 16.37
N ALA A 71 -5.41 -8.96 17.25
CA ALA A 71 -6.02 -8.54 18.53
C ALA A 71 -5.07 -7.71 19.40
N ALA A 72 -3.79 -8.09 19.45
CA ALA A 72 -2.77 -7.36 20.21
C ALA A 72 -2.59 -5.89 19.76
N VAL A 73 -2.80 -5.59 18.46
CA VAL A 73 -2.82 -4.20 17.96
C VAL A 73 -4.00 -3.43 18.55
N ILE A 74 -5.17 -4.07 18.60
CA ILE A 74 -6.39 -3.46 19.13
C ILE A 74 -6.22 -3.19 20.63
N ASP A 75 -5.65 -4.13 21.37
CA ASP A 75 -5.38 -3.98 22.81
C ASP A 75 -4.46 -2.79 23.07
N VAL A 76 -3.31 -2.72 22.40
CA VAL A 76 -2.35 -1.60 22.55
C VAL A 76 -2.98 -0.24 22.21
N LEU A 77 -3.78 -0.17 21.15
CA LEU A 77 -4.43 1.09 20.75
C LEU A 77 -5.57 1.47 21.70
N SER A 78 -6.37 0.50 22.14
CA SER A 78 -7.46 0.74 23.09
C SER A 78 -6.94 1.27 24.43
N GLN A 79 -5.82 0.72 24.94
CA GLN A 79 -5.15 1.21 26.14
C GLN A 79 -4.68 2.66 25.99
N GLN A 80 -4.04 3.00 24.87
CA GLN A 80 -3.58 4.37 24.61
C GLN A 80 -4.72 5.40 24.49
N LEU A 81 -5.90 4.94 24.05
CA LEU A 81 -7.09 5.76 23.85
C LEU A 81 -8.01 5.79 25.08
N GLY A 82 -7.76 4.94 26.10
CA GLY A 82 -8.65 4.79 27.25
C GLY A 82 -10.01 4.18 26.88
N LEU A 83 -10.03 3.28 25.88
CA LEU A 83 -11.23 2.68 25.31
C LEU A 83 -11.29 1.17 25.59
N SER A 84 -12.48 0.60 25.53
CA SER A 84 -12.65 -0.86 25.58
C SER A 84 -12.30 -1.48 24.23
N PRO A 85 -11.49 -2.56 24.17
CA PRO A 85 -11.23 -3.28 22.93
C PRO A 85 -12.49 -3.93 22.34
N ALA A 86 -13.55 -4.16 23.14
CA ALA A 86 -14.83 -4.69 22.68
C ALA A 86 -15.52 -3.80 21.64
N LEU A 87 -15.23 -2.49 21.65
CA LEU A 87 -15.72 -1.52 20.66
C LEU A 87 -15.27 -1.87 19.23
N TRP A 88 -14.23 -2.69 19.08
CA TRP A 88 -13.81 -3.19 17.77
C TRP A 88 -14.90 -4.04 17.09
N ALA A 89 -15.69 -4.78 17.86
CA ALA A 89 -16.76 -5.62 17.32
C ALA A 89 -18.03 -4.83 17.00
N GLU A 90 -18.18 -3.61 17.52
CA GLU A 90 -19.42 -2.83 17.45
C GLU A 90 -19.58 -2.04 16.14
N VAL A 91 -18.50 -1.80 15.40
CA VAL A 91 -18.60 -1.04 14.14
C VAL A 91 -19.01 -1.96 13.01
N ASP A 92 -20.22 -1.72 12.50
CA ASP A 92 -20.63 -2.25 11.21
C ASP A 92 -19.70 -1.73 10.12
N TRP A 93 -18.84 -2.63 9.63
CA TRP A 93 -17.88 -2.39 8.57
C TRP A 93 -18.55 -2.35 7.19
N SER A 94 -19.69 -1.65 7.11
CA SER A 94 -20.33 -1.38 5.83
C SER A 94 -19.27 -0.80 4.87
N THR A 95 -19.31 -1.25 3.62
CA THR A 95 -18.32 -0.85 2.60
C THR A 95 -18.23 0.67 2.45
N ARG A 96 -19.32 1.40 2.73
CA ARG A 96 -19.34 2.87 2.75
C ARG A 96 -18.51 3.46 3.90
N THR A 97 -18.72 2.99 5.14
CA THR A 97 -17.95 3.47 6.32
C THR A 97 -16.47 3.11 6.17
N ALA A 98 -16.17 1.87 5.76
CA ALA A 98 -14.81 1.42 5.53
C ALA A 98 -14.09 2.27 4.46
N ARG A 99 -14.78 2.59 3.35
CA ARG A 99 -14.23 3.45 2.29
C ARG A 99 -13.93 4.85 2.83
N ARG A 100 -14.88 5.46 3.54
CA ARG A 100 -14.70 6.79 4.14
C ARG A 100 -13.47 6.81 5.06
N TYR A 101 -13.31 5.83 5.94
CA TYR A 101 -12.16 5.79 6.84
C TYR A 101 -10.83 5.59 6.12
N ARG A 102 -10.80 4.76 5.07
CA ARG A 102 -9.61 4.60 4.22
C ARG A 102 -9.24 5.92 3.54
N ASP A 103 -10.23 6.66 3.02
CA ASP A 103 -9.99 7.94 2.37
C ASP A 103 -9.48 9.00 3.38
N GLU A 104 -10.06 9.06 4.59
CA GLU A 104 -9.62 9.96 5.66
C GLU A 104 -8.18 9.64 6.11
N VAL A 105 -7.84 8.37 6.33
CA VAL A 105 -6.49 7.93 6.71
C VAL A 105 -5.50 8.21 5.59
N ALA A 106 -5.85 7.88 4.34
CA ALA A 106 -4.99 8.15 3.19
C ALA A 106 -4.69 9.65 3.10
N HIS A 107 -5.71 10.49 3.21
CA HIS A 107 -5.54 11.94 3.18
C HIS A 107 -4.65 12.44 4.33
N PHE A 108 -4.87 11.96 5.56
CA PHE A 108 -4.03 12.31 6.71
C PHE A 108 -2.56 11.92 6.49
N CYS A 109 -2.29 10.76 5.90
CA CYS A 109 -0.94 10.32 5.56
C CYS A 109 -0.36 11.01 4.30
N GLY A 110 -1.12 11.90 3.65
CA GLY A 110 -0.72 12.60 2.43
C GLY A 110 -0.76 11.73 1.16
N PHE A 111 -1.55 10.66 1.17
CA PHE A 111 -1.79 9.78 0.03
C PHE A 111 -3.06 10.20 -0.72
N ARG A 112 -3.09 9.90 -2.03
CA ARG A 112 -4.28 10.05 -2.87
C ARG A 112 -4.67 8.74 -3.55
N ALA A 113 -5.93 8.62 -3.92
CA ALA A 113 -6.43 7.49 -4.68
C ALA A 113 -5.76 7.35 -6.06
N PHE A 114 -5.58 6.09 -6.49
CA PHE A 114 -5.05 5.73 -7.80
C PHE A 114 -6.05 5.99 -8.93
N ARG A 115 -5.65 6.77 -9.93
CA ARG A 115 -6.46 7.21 -11.08
C ARG A 115 -5.97 6.57 -12.38
N ALA A 116 -6.70 6.79 -13.48
CA ALA A 116 -6.34 6.20 -14.78
C ALA A 116 -4.91 6.57 -15.24
N PRO A 117 -4.47 7.85 -15.18
CA PRO A 117 -3.12 8.22 -15.62
C PRO A 117 -1.99 7.56 -14.81
N ASP A 118 -2.23 7.31 -13.52
CA ASP A 118 -1.25 6.63 -12.65
C ASP A 118 -0.96 5.20 -13.13
N GLY A 119 -1.90 4.57 -13.83
CA GLY A 119 -1.70 3.26 -14.46
C GLY A 119 -0.68 3.31 -15.58
N ALA A 120 -0.77 4.29 -16.47
CA ALA A 120 0.21 4.47 -17.53
C ALA A 120 1.60 4.79 -16.96
N ALA A 121 1.66 5.65 -15.93
CA ALA A 121 2.91 5.99 -15.26
C ALA A 121 3.55 4.76 -14.57
N LEU A 122 2.75 3.94 -13.89
CA LEU A 122 3.22 2.70 -13.27
C LEU A 122 3.75 1.72 -14.32
N ILE A 123 3.02 1.52 -15.43
CA ILE A 123 3.45 0.63 -16.51
C ILE A 123 4.79 1.11 -17.09
N ALA A 124 4.88 2.39 -17.46
CA ALA A 124 6.10 2.97 -18.03
C ALA A 124 7.30 2.88 -17.08
N HIS A 125 7.07 3.03 -15.78
CA HIS A 125 8.12 2.86 -14.77
C HIS A 125 8.60 1.40 -14.67
N LEU A 126 7.67 0.44 -14.75
CA LEU A 126 7.98 -0.98 -14.55
C LEU A 126 8.56 -1.67 -15.79
N THR A 127 8.13 -1.30 -17.00
CA THR A 127 8.58 -1.92 -18.26
C THR A 127 10.10 -2.09 -18.35
N PRO A 128 10.94 -1.05 -18.17
CA PRO A 128 12.40 -1.21 -18.25
C PRO A 128 13.01 -2.04 -17.10
N LEU A 129 12.24 -2.30 -16.03
CA LEU A 129 12.66 -3.06 -14.86
C LEU A 129 12.28 -4.55 -14.96
N VAL A 130 11.56 -4.95 -16.01
CA VAL A 130 11.21 -6.34 -16.28
C VAL A 130 12.47 -7.10 -16.72
N ALA A 131 13.02 -7.89 -15.79
CA ALA A 131 14.15 -8.78 -16.05
C ALA A 131 13.68 -10.13 -16.61
N ASP A 132 12.60 -10.67 -16.05
CA ASP A 132 11.96 -11.91 -16.51
C ASP A 132 10.58 -11.57 -17.05
N LEU A 133 10.17 -12.21 -18.16
CA LEU A 133 8.83 -12.06 -18.74
C LEU A 133 7.74 -12.78 -17.92
N ASN A 134 7.87 -12.75 -16.59
CA ASN A 134 6.93 -13.30 -15.64
C ASN A 134 6.19 -12.17 -14.90
N PRO A 135 4.90 -11.92 -15.22
CA PRO A 135 4.11 -10.88 -14.56
C PRO A 135 3.76 -11.19 -13.10
N ASP A 136 3.94 -12.44 -12.66
CA ASP A 136 3.74 -12.87 -11.28
C ASP A 136 5.03 -12.81 -10.44
N SER A 137 6.11 -12.27 -10.99
CA SER A 137 7.36 -12.02 -10.26
C SER A 137 7.12 -11.15 -9.02
N GLU A 138 7.46 -11.68 -7.84
CA GLU A 138 7.34 -10.94 -6.58
C GLU A 138 8.27 -9.72 -6.56
N SER A 139 9.44 -9.80 -7.20
CA SER A 139 10.34 -8.66 -7.39
C SER A 139 9.67 -7.52 -8.15
N LEU A 140 8.96 -7.83 -9.24
CA LEU A 140 8.25 -6.83 -10.03
C LEU A 140 7.06 -6.24 -9.27
N ARG A 141 6.30 -7.08 -8.56
CA ARG A 141 5.22 -6.65 -7.65
C ARG A 141 5.74 -5.69 -6.59
N GLN A 142 6.87 -6.02 -5.97
CA GLN A 142 7.51 -5.21 -4.95
C GLN A 142 7.94 -3.84 -5.50
N ARG A 143 8.62 -3.80 -6.65
CA ARG A 143 8.97 -2.55 -7.34
C ARG A 143 7.76 -1.68 -7.66
N GLY A 144 6.65 -2.30 -8.08
CA GLY A 144 5.40 -1.59 -8.33
C GLY A 144 4.81 -0.96 -7.07
N ARG A 145 4.84 -1.67 -5.94
CA ARG A 145 4.42 -1.13 -4.64
C ARG A 145 5.29 0.03 -4.19
N ASP A 146 6.61 -0.10 -4.34
CA ASP A 146 7.57 0.94 -3.96
C ASP A 146 7.36 2.21 -4.78
N PHE A 147 7.12 2.08 -6.10
CA PHE A 147 6.77 3.21 -6.95
C PHE A 147 5.49 3.91 -6.47
N LEU A 148 4.41 3.16 -6.23
CA LEU A 148 3.13 3.72 -5.76
C LEU A 148 3.32 4.47 -4.44
N ARG A 149 4.10 3.89 -3.52
CA ARG A 149 4.39 4.48 -2.22
C ARG A 149 5.22 5.76 -2.35
N GLY A 150 6.24 5.76 -3.21
CA GLY A 150 7.05 6.94 -3.53
C GLY A 150 6.21 8.09 -4.12
N GLN A 151 5.19 7.75 -4.90
CA GLN A 151 4.23 8.70 -5.47
C GLN A 151 3.06 9.06 -4.52
N ARG A 152 3.07 8.54 -3.29
CA ARG A 152 1.98 8.67 -2.31
C ARG A 152 0.62 8.29 -2.88
N LEU A 153 0.57 7.17 -3.59
CA LEU A 153 -0.63 6.60 -4.16
C LEU A 153 -1.12 5.45 -3.30
N VAL A 154 -2.41 5.49 -2.94
CA VAL A 154 -3.07 4.30 -2.39
C VAL A 154 -3.07 3.23 -3.47
N PRO A 155 -2.57 2.01 -3.19
CA PRO A 155 -2.52 0.95 -4.20
C PRO A 155 -3.90 0.69 -4.81
N PRO A 156 -3.96 0.44 -6.13
CA PRO A 156 -5.21 0.03 -6.76
C PRO A 156 -5.64 -1.36 -6.28
N THR A 157 -6.84 -1.79 -6.65
CA THR A 157 -7.29 -3.16 -6.39
C THR A 157 -6.29 -4.18 -6.93
N ALA A 158 -6.16 -5.34 -6.28
CA ALA A 158 -5.23 -6.40 -6.70
C ALA A 158 -5.39 -6.74 -8.20
N GLN A 159 -6.61 -6.86 -8.69
CA GLN A 159 -6.89 -7.10 -10.11
C GLN A 159 -6.35 -5.99 -11.03
N ARG A 160 -6.52 -4.72 -10.66
CA ARG A 160 -6.04 -3.59 -11.44
C ARG A 160 -4.51 -3.48 -11.37
N PHE A 161 -3.91 -3.76 -10.22
CA PHE A 161 -2.46 -3.83 -10.06
C PHE A 161 -1.86 -4.93 -10.94
N SER A 162 -2.36 -6.17 -10.86
CA SER A 162 -1.90 -7.29 -11.68
C SER A 162 -2.05 -7.02 -13.19
N ARG A 163 -3.09 -6.28 -13.60
CA ARG A 163 -3.24 -5.86 -15.01
C ARG A 163 -2.12 -4.91 -15.43
N CYS A 164 -1.71 -3.98 -14.58
CA CYS A 164 -0.58 -3.09 -14.89
C CYS A 164 0.74 -3.87 -14.98
N LEU A 165 0.96 -4.85 -14.11
CA LEU A 165 2.16 -5.71 -14.17
C LEU A 165 2.22 -6.49 -15.47
N ARG A 166 1.12 -7.13 -15.89
CA ARG A 166 1.02 -7.82 -17.18
C ARG A 166 1.27 -6.90 -18.37
N ALA A 167 0.71 -5.69 -18.33
CA ALA A 167 0.93 -4.70 -19.38
C ALA A 167 2.41 -4.26 -19.46
N ALA A 168 3.08 -4.09 -18.32
CA ALA A 168 4.50 -3.77 -18.29
C ALA A 168 5.37 -4.88 -18.88
N VAL A 169 5.06 -6.14 -18.58
CA VAL A 169 5.74 -7.32 -19.16
C VAL A 169 5.51 -7.42 -20.67
N GLY A 170 4.26 -7.29 -21.13
CA GLY A 170 3.95 -7.31 -22.57
C GLY A 170 4.66 -6.20 -23.33
N ALA A 171 4.70 -4.98 -22.78
CA ALA A 171 5.43 -3.87 -23.39
C ALA A 171 6.95 -4.13 -23.49
N GLN A 172 7.53 -4.83 -22.50
CA GLN A 172 8.95 -5.20 -22.55
C GLN A 172 9.21 -6.30 -23.58
N GLU A 173 8.32 -7.29 -23.66
CA GLU A 173 8.39 -8.36 -24.66
C GLU A 173 8.35 -7.79 -26.09
N GLU A 174 7.41 -6.88 -26.37
CA GLU A 174 7.32 -6.17 -27.65
C GLU A 174 8.61 -5.40 -27.98
N HIS A 175 9.18 -4.70 -26.99
CA HIS A 175 10.44 -3.97 -27.17
C HIS A 175 11.59 -4.94 -27.52
N TRP A 176 11.68 -6.10 -26.87
CA TRP A 176 12.69 -7.11 -27.19
C TRP A 176 12.52 -7.66 -28.60
N MET A 177 11.28 -8.00 -28.99
CA MET A 177 10.98 -8.47 -30.35
C MET A 177 11.38 -7.45 -31.41
N GLN A 178 11.04 -6.17 -31.22
CA GLN A 178 11.44 -5.09 -32.13
C GLN A 178 12.96 -4.87 -32.17
N SER A 179 13.66 -5.09 -31.06
CA SER A 179 15.13 -5.02 -31.00
C SER A 179 15.78 -6.15 -31.81
N ILE A 180 15.27 -7.38 -31.69
CA ILE A 180 15.75 -8.53 -32.45
C ILE A 180 15.47 -8.33 -33.94
N GLN A 181 14.25 -7.93 -34.32
CA GLN A 181 13.88 -7.66 -35.71
C GLN A 181 14.81 -6.63 -36.34
N ARG A 182 15.09 -5.51 -35.66
CA ARG A 182 16.04 -4.48 -36.14
C ARG A 182 17.46 -5.02 -36.38
N ARG A 183 17.90 -6.02 -35.62
CA ARG A 183 19.22 -6.64 -35.78
C ARG A 183 19.27 -7.68 -36.90
N LEU A 184 18.13 -8.30 -37.20
CA LEU A 184 17.99 -9.31 -38.26
C LEU A 184 17.65 -8.70 -39.63
N SER A 185 17.13 -7.47 -39.68
CA SER A 185 16.91 -6.76 -40.94
C SER A 185 18.24 -6.58 -41.70
N PRO A 186 18.34 -7.04 -42.96
CA PRO A 186 19.59 -6.97 -43.71
C PRO A 186 20.04 -5.52 -43.86
N GLN A 187 21.32 -5.25 -43.59
CA GLN A 187 21.90 -3.97 -43.99
C GLN A 187 21.81 -3.87 -45.51
N PRO A 188 21.30 -2.75 -46.06
CA PRO A 188 21.34 -2.54 -47.50
C PRO A 188 22.81 -2.57 -47.92
N VAL A 189 23.17 -3.59 -48.71
CA VAL A 189 24.47 -3.65 -49.38
C VAL A 189 24.52 -2.45 -50.31
N ARG A 190 25.35 -1.45 -49.99
CA ARG A 190 25.54 -0.27 -50.83
C ARG A 190 26.24 -0.71 -52.12
N PRO A 191 25.76 -0.28 -53.30
CA PRO A 191 26.39 -0.55 -54.59
C PRO A 191 27.74 0.16 -54.73
#